data_AF-A0A2E0YN90-F1
#
_entry.id   AF-A0A2E0YN90-F1
#
_cell.length_a   1.000
_cell.length_b   1.000
_cell.length_c   1.000
_cell.angle_alpha   90.00
_cell.angle_beta   90.00
_cell.angle_gamma   90.00
#
_symmetry.space_group_name_H-M   'P 1'
#
loop_
_entity.id
_entity.type
_entity.pdbx_description
1 polymer ?
#
loop_
_entity_poly.entity_id
_entity_poly.type
_entity_poly.pdbx_seq_one_letter_code
_entity_poly.pdbx_strand_id
1 'polypeptide(L)'
;MFKTFIMNQDLYPVTNDELERLIILNEECSEVQKIISKILRHGFSSVDPTNTEDVKPTNRKMLVEELGQLIYIIGTIMDKDVDKVKVINAMWNRNKSINTYSHLNSFSSNNNYMLQLHHHVDISESLICTDQYLNTILDKLETLKTREEALEYLESITFNLKF
;
A
#
# COMPACT_ATOMS: atom_id res chain seq x y z
N MET A 1 24.20 -1.19 2.17
CA MET A 1 24.85 -1.20 0.84
C MET A 1 25.34 -2.61 0.55
N PHE A 2 24.49 -3.45 -0.05
CA PHE A 2 24.88 -4.80 -0.47
C PHE A 2 25.92 -4.68 -1.61
N LYS A 3 27.13 -5.19 -1.38
CA LYS A 3 28.15 -5.33 -2.41
C LYS A 3 27.61 -6.24 -3.50
N THR A 4 27.76 -5.81 -4.76
CA THR A 4 27.39 -6.48 -6.01
C THR A 4 27.48 -8.00 -5.91
N PHE A 5 26.35 -8.65 -5.67
CA PHE A 5 26.24 -10.10 -5.67
C PHE A 5 26.04 -10.51 -7.13
N ILE A 6 27.12 -10.82 -7.85
CA ILE A 6 27.01 -11.40 -9.19
C ILE A 6 26.57 -12.85 -9.01
N MET A 7 25.25 -13.08 -9.05
CA MET A 7 24.66 -14.42 -9.06
C MET A 7 24.69 -14.97 -10.48
N ASN A 8 25.21 -16.19 -10.64
CA ASN A 8 25.16 -16.93 -11.91
C ASN A 8 23.69 -17.12 -12.32
N GLN A 9 23.34 -16.64 -13.51
CA GLN A 9 21.99 -16.68 -14.09
C GLN A 9 21.47 -18.11 -14.30
N ASP A 10 22.35 -19.10 -14.22
CA ASP A 10 22.01 -20.52 -14.39
C ASP A 10 21.41 -21.19 -13.14
N LEU A 11 21.41 -20.52 -11.97
CA LEU A 11 20.97 -21.12 -10.69
C LEU A 11 19.55 -20.75 -10.25
N TYR A 12 18.95 -19.71 -10.81
CA TYR A 12 17.58 -19.30 -10.48
C TYR A 12 16.82 -18.93 -11.75
N PRO A 13 15.57 -19.39 -11.94
CA PRO A 13 14.75 -19.06 -13.10
C PRO A 13 14.13 -17.66 -12.97
N VAL A 14 14.94 -16.65 -12.62
CA VAL A 14 14.53 -15.24 -12.53
C VAL A 14 15.60 -14.35 -13.14
N THR A 15 15.17 -13.27 -13.77
CA THR A 15 16.04 -12.21 -14.27
C THR A 15 16.68 -11.44 -13.11
N ASN A 16 17.78 -10.73 -13.38
CA ASN A 16 18.45 -9.90 -12.36
C ASN A 16 17.50 -8.83 -11.79
N ASP A 17 16.64 -8.25 -12.63
CA ASP A 17 15.71 -7.20 -12.21
C ASP A 17 14.58 -7.78 -11.32
N GLU A 18 14.08 -8.98 -11.63
CA GLU A 18 13.12 -9.69 -10.77
C GLU A 18 13.76 -10.05 -9.43
N LEU A 19 14.99 -10.56 -9.46
CA LEU A 19 15.75 -10.88 -8.25
C LEU A 19 15.95 -9.66 -7.36
N GLU A 20 16.33 -8.51 -7.92
CA GLU A 20 16.50 -7.27 -7.19
C GLU A 20 15.19 -6.84 -6.49
N ARG A 21 14.05 -6.88 -7.21
CA ARG A 21 12.75 -6.56 -6.61
C ARG A 21 12.36 -7.52 -5.49
N LEU A 22 12.63 -8.81 -5.65
CA LEU A 22 12.37 -9.81 -4.61
C LEU A 22 13.27 -9.64 -3.37
N ILE A 23 14.53 -9.25 -3.56
CA ILE A 23 15.45 -8.93 -2.46
C ILE A 23 14.92 -7.73 -1.67
N ILE A 24 14.54 -6.65 -2.38
CA ILE A 24 13.98 -5.45 -1.74
C ILE A 24 12.68 -5.80 -1.01
N LEU A 25 11.76 -6.53 -1.65
CA LEU A 25 10.51 -6.97 -1.00
C LEU A 25 10.79 -7.73 0.31
N ASN A 26 11.77 -8.63 0.29
CA ASN A 26 12.14 -9.42 1.46
C ASN A 26 12.77 -8.57 2.57
N GLU A 27 13.58 -7.56 2.20
CA GLU A 27 14.12 -6.57 3.13
C GLU A 27 13.00 -5.78 3.81
N GLU A 28 12.06 -5.20 3.05
CA GLU A 28 10.94 -4.43 3.59
C GLU A 28 10.02 -5.27 4.49
N CYS A 29 9.75 -6.53 4.11
CA CYS A 29 9.00 -7.45 4.97
C CYS A 29 9.69 -7.69 6.32
N SER A 30 11.02 -7.80 6.30
CA SER A 30 11.83 -8.03 7.49
C SER A 30 11.89 -6.80 8.40
N GLU A 31 11.95 -5.59 7.84
CA GLU A 31 11.90 -4.34 8.62
C GLU A 31 10.53 -4.13 9.28
N VAL A 32 9.43 -4.35 8.55
CA VAL A 32 8.08 -4.35 9.13
C VAL A 32 7.99 -5.35 10.30
N GLN A 33 8.49 -6.57 10.12
CA GLN A 33 8.50 -7.58 11.19
C GLN A 33 9.32 -7.12 12.41
N LYS A 34 10.48 -6.49 12.21
CA LYS A 34 11.31 -5.95 13.29
C LYS A 34 10.54 -4.89 14.08
N ILE A 35 9.88 -3.94 13.41
CA ILE A 35 9.11 -2.89 14.08
C ILE A 35 7.88 -3.44 14.82
N ILE A 36 7.13 -4.37 14.21
CA ILE A 36 6.02 -5.07 14.89
C ILE A 36 6.53 -5.75 16.17
N SER A 37 7.68 -6.42 16.09
CA SER A 37 8.29 -7.07 17.26
C SER A 37 8.67 -6.06 18.35
N LYS A 38 9.14 -4.86 18.00
CA LYS A 38 9.38 -3.77 18.96
C LYS A 38 8.07 -3.28 19.59
N ILE A 39 7.03 -3.08 18.79
CA ILE A 39 5.70 -2.63 19.26
C ILE A 39 5.09 -3.64 20.23
N LEU A 40 5.19 -4.94 19.95
CA LEU A 40 4.65 -5.98 20.82
C LEU A 40 5.34 -6.00 22.21
N ARG A 41 6.62 -5.62 22.28
CA ARG A 41 7.38 -5.57 23.54
C ARG A 41 7.24 -4.25 24.29
N HIS A 42 7.13 -3.13 23.57
CA HIS A 42 7.31 -1.80 24.15
C HIS A 42 6.12 -0.86 23.90
N GLY A 43 5.15 -1.23 23.06
CA GLY A 43 4.02 -0.39 22.68
C GLY A 43 4.31 0.59 21.54
N PHE A 44 3.25 1.20 21.00
CA PHE A 44 3.29 2.06 19.82
C PHE A 44 3.99 3.41 20.04
N SER A 45 3.85 4.00 21.23
CA SER A 45 4.36 5.35 21.53
C SER A 45 5.82 5.35 22.00
N SER A 46 6.42 4.17 22.21
CA SER A 46 7.80 4.04 22.65
C SER A 46 8.79 4.47 21.57
N VAL A 47 9.94 4.96 22.03
CA VAL A 47 11.06 5.44 21.20
C VAL A 47 12.33 4.66 21.54
N ASP A 48 13.30 4.61 20.62
CA ASP A 48 14.57 3.94 20.88
C ASP A 48 15.44 4.77 21.86
N PRO A 49 15.77 4.27 23.06
CA PRO A 49 16.60 5.00 24.00
C PRO A 49 18.03 5.22 23.50
N THR A 50 18.52 4.38 22.59
CA THR A 50 19.89 4.44 22.05
C THR A 50 20.03 5.38 20.85
N ASN A 51 18.91 5.77 20.22
CA ASN A 51 18.94 6.80 19.18
C ASN A 51 19.43 8.13 19.79
N THR A 52 20.45 8.75 19.20
CA THR A 52 21.05 10.02 19.65
C THR A 52 20.45 11.24 18.98
N GLU A 53 19.51 11.06 18.05
CA GLU A 53 18.81 12.16 17.38
C GLU A 53 17.96 12.97 18.37
N ASP A 54 17.94 14.29 18.18
CA ASP A 54 17.16 15.23 18.99
C ASP A 54 15.66 14.92 18.95
N VAL A 55 15.17 14.38 17.83
CA VAL A 55 13.78 13.99 17.61
C VAL A 55 13.72 12.49 17.30
N LYS A 56 13.40 11.69 18.32
CA LYS A 56 13.30 10.24 18.18
C LYS A 56 11.94 9.84 17.57
N PRO A 57 11.91 9.04 16.49
CA PRO A 57 10.66 8.53 15.96
C PRO A 57 10.03 7.54 16.95
N THR A 58 8.71 7.59 17.07
CA THR A 58 7.95 6.56 17.79
C THR A 58 7.91 5.29 16.96
N ASN A 59 7.71 4.15 17.61
CA ASN A 59 7.51 2.88 16.91
C ASN A 59 6.35 2.95 15.89
N ARG A 60 5.30 3.74 16.19
CA ARG A 60 4.23 4.04 15.22
C ARG A 60 4.75 4.73 13.96
N LYS A 61 5.57 5.77 14.12
CA LYS A 61 6.12 6.52 12.98
C LYS A 61 7.03 5.62 12.15
N MET A 62 7.89 4.84 12.79
CA MET A 62 8.73 3.85 12.10
C MET A 62 7.88 2.84 11.34
N LEU A 63 6.80 2.33 11.94
CA LEU A 63 5.91 1.38 11.26
C LEU A 63 5.25 1.99 10.01
N VAL A 64 4.86 3.27 10.05
CA VAL A 64 4.29 3.96 8.89
C VAL A 64 5.31 4.04 7.76
N GLU A 65 6.58 4.34 8.08
CA GLU A 65 7.66 4.41 7.09
C GLU A 65 7.91 3.04 6.44
N GLU A 66 8.08 1.98 7.23
CA GLU A 66 8.32 0.62 6.69
C GLU A 66 7.13 0.09 5.90
N LEU A 67 5.89 0.33 6.36
CA LEU A 67 4.69 -0.06 5.59
C LEU A 67 4.59 0.72 4.27
N GLY A 68 4.99 1.99 4.24
CA GLY A 68 5.02 2.78 3.02
C GLY A 68 6.01 2.22 1.99
N GLN A 69 7.22 1.87 2.42
CA GLN A 69 8.24 1.24 1.57
C GLN A 69 7.79 -0.13 1.07
N LEU A 70 7.17 -0.94 1.94
CA LEU A 70 6.58 -2.21 1.56
C LEU A 70 5.47 -2.06 0.51
N ILE A 71 4.57 -1.08 0.66
CA ILE A 71 3.52 -0.80 -0.34
C ILE A 71 4.14 -0.40 -1.69
N TYR A 72 5.18 0.42 -1.68
CA TYR A 72 5.87 0.85 -2.90
C TYR A 72 6.46 -0.34 -3.67
N ILE A 73 7.19 -1.25 -2.99
CA ILE A 73 7.78 -2.41 -3.67
C ILE A 73 6.71 -3.43 -4.10
N ILE A 74 5.63 -3.61 -3.33
CA ILE A 74 4.47 -4.41 -3.74
C ILE A 74 3.87 -3.86 -5.04
N GLY A 75 3.65 -2.54 -5.12
CA GLY A 75 3.15 -1.90 -6.34
C GLY A 75 4.06 -2.16 -7.54
N THR A 76 5.37 -2.04 -7.35
CA THR A 76 6.37 -2.29 -8.39
C THR A 76 6.33 -3.74 -8.89
N ILE A 77 6.19 -4.71 -8.00
CA ILE A 77 6.08 -6.15 -8.34
C ILE A 77 4.75 -6.44 -9.02
N MET A 78 3.65 -5.85 -8.54
CA MET A 78 2.33 -5.93 -9.17
C MET A 78 2.33 -5.38 -10.60
N ASP A 79 3.15 -4.37 -10.88
CA ASP A 79 3.26 -3.78 -12.21
C ASP A 79 4.06 -4.65 -13.20
N LYS A 80 5.02 -5.44 -12.71
CA LYS A 80 6.03 -6.07 -13.56
C LYS A 80 6.03 -7.60 -13.55
N ASP A 81 5.73 -8.20 -12.41
CA ASP A 81 6.08 -9.61 -12.14
C ASP A 81 4.87 -10.50 -11.83
N VAL A 82 3.74 -9.91 -11.41
CA VAL A 82 2.54 -10.66 -11.01
C VAL A 82 1.25 -10.11 -11.62
N ASP A 83 0.26 -10.98 -11.76
CA ASP A 83 -1.08 -10.61 -12.22
C ASP A 83 -1.84 -9.83 -11.12
N LYS A 84 -1.98 -8.52 -11.34
CA LYS A 84 -2.67 -7.59 -10.43
C LYS A 84 -4.08 -8.05 -10.06
N VAL A 85 -4.85 -8.55 -11.03
CA VAL A 85 -6.24 -8.96 -10.83
C VAL A 85 -6.28 -10.16 -9.89
N LYS A 86 -5.37 -11.13 -10.05
CA LYS A 86 -5.26 -12.28 -9.15
C LYS A 86 -4.85 -11.88 -7.74
N VAL A 87 -3.92 -10.93 -7.58
CA VAL A 87 -3.52 -10.41 -6.26
C VAL A 87 -4.71 -9.74 -5.54
N ILE A 88 -5.44 -8.87 -6.24
CA ILE A 88 -6.62 -8.19 -5.70
C ILE A 88 -7.71 -9.22 -5.32
N ASN A 89 -7.98 -10.21 -6.18
CA ASN A 89 -8.93 -11.28 -5.87
C ASN A 89 -8.52 -12.09 -4.63
N ALA A 90 -7.23 -12.39 -4.47
CA ALA A 90 -6.71 -13.08 -3.29
C ALA A 90 -6.92 -12.25 -2.01
N MET A 91 -6.70 -10.93 -2.06
CA MET A 91 -6.99 -10.01 -0.96
C MET A 91 -8.48 -10.03 -0.57
N TRP A 92 -9.39 -9.93 -1.54
CA TRP A 92 -10.84 -9.99 -1.28
C TRP A 92 -11.27 -11.31 -0.65
N ASN A 93 -10.76 -12.42 -1.17
CA ASN A 93 -11.04 -13.75 -0.62
C ASN A 93 -10.52 -13.89 0.81
N ARG A 94 -9.37 -13.30 1.12
CA ARG A 94 -8.83 -13.27 2.49
C ARG A 94 -9.71 -12.44 3.43
N ASN A 95 -10.21 -11.29 2.99
CA ASN A 95 -11.11 -10.45 3.78
C ASN A 95 -12.40 -11.20 4.15
N LYS A 96 -13.01 -11.90 3.17
CA LYS A 96 -14.18 -12.77 3.43
C LYS A 96 -13.90 -13.81 4.52
N SER A 97 -12.71 -14.42 4.51
CA SER A 97 -12.32 -15.41 5.52
C SER A 97 -12.01 -14.80 6.90
N ILE A 98 -11.44 -13.60 6.97
CA ILE A 98 -11.10 -12.93 8.25
C ILE A 98 -12.35 -12.41 8.98
N ASN A 99 -13.33 -11.89 8.24
CA ASN A 99 -14.61 -11.43 8.80
C ASN A 99 -15.35 -12.55 9.56
N THR A 100 -15.11 -13.81 9.18
CA THR A 100 -15.71 -14.97 9.83
C THR A 100 -15.07 -15.32 11.18
N TYR A 101 -13.80 -14.93 11.45
CA TYR A 101 -13.02 -15.54 12.54
C TYR A 101 -12.22 -14.58 13.45
N SER A 102 -12.34 -13.26 13.33
CA SER A 102 -11.52 -12.34 14.14
C SER A 102 -12.33 -11.38 15.02
N HIS A 103 -11.81 -11.09 16.21
CA HIS A 103 -12.27 -9.97 17.06
C HIS A 103 -11.97 -8.59 16.45
N LEU A 104 -11.36 -8.52 15.26
CA LEU A 104 -11.11 -7.29 14.50
C LEU A 104 -12.40 -6.74 13.84
N ASN A 105 -13.53 -7.44 14.02
CA ASN A 105 -14.84 -7.11 13.47
C ASN A 105 -15.43 -5.76 13.93
N SER A 106 -14.81 -5.03 14.88
CA SER A 106 -15.22 -3.66 15.21
C SER A 106 -14.79 -2.61 14.18
N PHE A 107 -13.94 -2.96 13.21
CA PHE A 107 -13.48 -2.04 12.15
C PHE A 107 -14.23 -2.17 10.82
N SER A 108 -15.09 -3.18 10.67
CA SER A 108 -15.77 -3.49 9.41
C SER A 108 -16.98 -2.57 9.13
N SER A 109 -17.50 -1.86 10.13
CA SER A 109 -18.70 -1.03 9.96
C SER A 109 -18.45 0.41 9.50
N ASN A 110 -17.19 0.87 9.41
CA ASN A 110 -16.86 2.27 9.06
C ASN A 110 -15.91 2.46 7.87
N ASN A 111 -15.42 1.39 7.24
CA ASN A 111 -14.52 1.52 6.09
C ASN A 111 -15.28 1.48 4.75
N ASN A 112 -16.00 2.56 4.46
CA ASN A 112 -16.53 2.85 3.12
C ASN A 112 -15.44 3.09 2.06
N TYR A 113 -14.16 3.21 2.45
CA TYR A 113 -13.06 3.46 1.52
C TYR A 113 -12.71 2.27 0.60
N MET A 114 -13.08 1.03 0.97
CA MET A 114 -12.82 -0.16 0.14
C MET A 114 -14.07 -0.67 -0.60
N LEU A 115 -15.27 -0.28 -0.16
CA LEU A 115 -16.56 -0.64 -0.80
C LEU A 115 -16.97 0.29 -1.94
N GLN A 116 -16.34 1.46 -2.07
CA GLN A 116 -16.60 2.40 -3.18
C GLN A 116 -16.12 1.88 -4.55
N LEU A 117 -15.31 0.83 -4.60
CA LEU A 117 -14.95 0.17 -5.85
C LEU A 117 -15.96 -0.91 -6.31
N HIS A 118 -16.99 -1.22 -5.51
CA HIS A 118 -17.83 -2.40 -5.77
C HIS A 118 -19.34 -2.16 -5.78
N HIS A 119 -19.84 -0.93 -5.74
CA HIS A 119 -21.30 -0.70 -5.83
C HIS A 119 -21.87 -0.37 -7.21
N HIS A 120 -21.06 -0.36 -8.27
CA HIS A 120 -21.56 -0.21 -9.65
C HIS A 120 -20.85 -1.10 -10.64
N VAL A 121 -21.10 -2.41 -10.57
CA VAL A 121 -20.92 -3.26 -11.74
C VAL A 121 -22.11 -4.21 -11.87
N ASP A 122 -23.17 -3.68 -12.46
CA ASP A 122 -23.85 -4.45 -13.51
C ASP A 122 -22.98 -4.30 -14.77
N ILE A 123 -22.57 -5.43 -15.31
CA ILE A 123 -21.35 -5.62 -16.09
C ILE A 123 -21.66 -5.40 -17.56
N SER A 124 -21.47 -4.19 -18.10
CA SER A 124 -21.05 -3.94 -19.51
C SER A 124 -21.09 -2.47 -19.92
N GLU A 125 -21.97 -1.63 -19.35
CA GLU A 125 -22.11 -0.21 -19.77
C GLU A 125 -21.43 0.79 -18.82
N SER A 126 -21.09 0.38 -17.58
CA SER A 126 -20.52 1.24 -16.52
C SER A 126 -19.01 1.53 -16.67
N LEU A 127 -18.23 0.60 -17.22
CA LEU A 127 -16.75 0.71 -17.29
C LEU A 127 -16.30 1.93 -18.11
N ILE A 128 -17.10 2.35 -19.09
CA ILE A 128 -16.81 3.49 -19.97
C ILE A 128 -16.94 4.81 -19.19
N CYS A 129 -17.81 4.87 -18.17
CA CYS A 129 -18.11 6.11 -17.45
C CYS A 129 -17.12 6.39 -16.29
N THR A 130 -16.59 5.36 -15.63
CA THR A 130 -15.64 5.52 -14.52
C THR A 130 -14.24 5.87 -15.00
N ASP A 131 -13.79 5.27 -16.11
CA ASP A 131 -12.50 5.62 -16.70
C ASP A 131 -12.49 7.06 -17.21
N GLN A 132 -13.60 7.52 -17.81
CA GLN A 132 -13.71 8.89 -18.30
C GLN A 132 -13.73 9.92 -17.16
N TYR A 133 -14.36 9.60 -16.03
CA TYR A 133 -14.37 10.46 -14.85
C TYR A 133 -13.01 10.49 -14.13
N LEU A 134 -12.36 9.34 -13.96
CA LEU A 134 -11.00 9.26 -13.39
C LEU A 134 -9.98 9.99 -14.27
N ASN A 135 -10.05 9.82 -15.59
CA ASN A 135 -9.18 10.54 -16.50
C ASN A 135 -9.43 12.05 -16.43
N THR A 136 -10.67 12.50 -16.26
CA THR A 136 -10.97 13.94 -16.08
C THR A 136 -10.38 14.50 -14.76
N ILE A 137 -10.40 13.71 -13.69
CA ILE A 137 -9.77 14.09 -12.42
C ILE A 137 -8.24 14.13 -12.57
N LEU A 138 -7.65 13.12 -13.21
CA LEU A 138 -6.21 13.03 -13.45
C LEU A 138 -5.73 14.18 -14.35
N ASP A 139 -6.40 14.43 -15.48
CA ASP A 139 -6.12 15.56 -16.37
C ASP A 139 -6.18 16.89 -15.61
N LYS A 140 -7.17 17.03 -14.70
CA LYS A 140 -7.27 18.25 -13.89
C LYS A 140 -6.13 18.36 -12.89
N LEU A 141 -5.77 17.28 -12.19
CA LEU A 141 -4.64 17.25 -11.26
C LEU A 141 -3.31 17.58 -11.93
N GLU A 142 -3.11 17.12 -13.16
CA GLU A 142 -1.92 17.44 -13.96
C GLU A 142 -1.82 18.93 -14.33
N THR A 143 -2.95 19.65 -14.38
CA THR A 143 -2.95 21.10 -14.65
C THR A 143 -2.70 21.97 -13.41
N LEU A 144 -2.71 21.38 -12.20
CA LEU A 144 -2.50 22.11 -10.95
C LEU A 144 -1.00 22.28 -10.68
N LYS A 145 -0.60 23.48 -10.23
CA LYS A 145 0.82 23.85 -10.14
C LYS A 145 1.40 23.63 -8.75
N THR A 146 0.55 23.47 -7.75
CA THR A 146 0.94 23.35 -6.35
C THR A 146 0.22 22.20 -5.67
N ARG A 147 0.86 21.68 -4.61
CA ARG A 147 0.33 20.56 -3.83
C ARG A 147 -0.93 20.94 -3.07
N GLU A 148 -0.99 22.19 -2.59
CA GLU A 148 -2.13 22.74 -1.86
C GLU A 148 -3.38 22.82 -2.74
N GLU A 149 -3.25 23.26 -3.99
CA GLU A 149 -4.35 23.27 -4.97
C GLU A 149 -4.88 21.87 -5.27
N ALA A 150 -3.98 20.87 -5.38
CA ALA A 150 -4.36 19.48 -5.61
C ALA A 150 -5.14 18.89 -4.43
N LEU A 151 -4.74 19.22 -3.20
CA LEU A 151 -5.43 18.78 -1.99
C LEU A 151 -6.81 19.42 -1.86
N GLU A 152 -6.93 20.73 -2.09
CA GLU A 152 -8.22 21.44 -2.05
C GLU A 152 -9.20 20.91 -3.12
N TYR A 153 -8.69 20.61 -4.32
CA TYR A 153 -9.48 19.99 -5.38
C TYR A 153 -9.98 18.59 -4.99
N LEU A 154 -9.11 17.73 -4.46
CA LEU A 154 -9.47 16.39 -3.99
C LEU A 154 -10.47 16.44 -2.82
N GLU A 155 -10.31 17.39 -1.90
CA GLU A 155 -11.26 17.62 -0.80
C GLU A 155 -12.64 18.06 -1.31
N SER A 156 -12.69 18.93 -2.34
CA SER A 156 -13.95 19.36 -2.96
C SER A 156 -14.72 18.22 -3.64
N ILE A 157 -14.00 17.26 -4.23
CA ILE A 157 -14.59 16.05 -4.81
C ILE A 157 -15.07 15.12 -3.69
N THR A 158 -14.30 14.98 -2.62
CA THR A 158 -14.63 14.12 -1.47
C THR A 158 -15.87 14.63 -0.72
N PHE A 159 -16.11 15.94 -0.69
CA PHE A 159 -17.30 16.54 -0.07
C PHE A 159 -18.59 16.25 -0.84
N ASN A 160 -18.53 16.18 -2.18
CA ASN A 160 -19.69 15.89 -3.04
C ASN A 160 -20.11 14.39 -3.03
N LEU A 161 -19.32 13.52 -2.39
CA LEU A 161 -19.57 12.07 -2.30
C LEU A 161 -20.12 11.64 -0.94
N LYS A 162 -20.38 12.58 -0.01
CA LYS A 162 -21.05 12.30 1.26
C LYS A 162 -22.57 12.41 1.09
N PHE A 163 -23.20 11.30 0.68
CA PHE A 163 -24.63 11.03 0.90
C PHE A 163 -24.78 9.95 1.97
#